data_AF-A0A2J8Y2D2-F1
#
_entry.id   AF-A0A2J8Y2D2-F1
#
_cell.length_a   1.000
_cell.length_b   1.000
_cell.length_c   1.000
_cell.angle_alpha   90.00
_cell.angle_beta   90.00
_cell.angle_gamma   90.00
#
_symmetry.space_group_name_H-M   'P 1'
#
loop_
_entity.id
_entity.type
_entity.pdbx_description
1 polymer ?
#
loop_
_entity_poly.entity_id
_entity_poly.type
_entity_poly.pdbx_seq_one_letter_code
_entity_poly.pdbx_strand_id
1 'polypeptide(L)'
;LLLLVLKLMRDHMPPVHPEMPPGVRLSRGLVWAATTARNALVVSFAALVAYSFEVTGYQPFILTGETAEGLPPVRIPPFSVTTANGTISFTEMVQGCFCFGLQLRMNLLCSSQHLAPLQTRRHILQLTSTCSCYLWGGDMGAGLAVVPLMGLLESIAVAKAFASQNNYRIDANQELLAIGLTNILGSLVSSYPVTG
;
A
#
# COMPACT_ATOMS: atom_id res chain seq x y z
N LEU A 1 -20.28 3.83 -9.86
CA LEU A 1 -21.24 4.95 -9.66
C LEU A 1 -21.71 5.10 -8.22
N LEU A 2 -22.29 4.06 -7.60
CA LEU A 2 -22.78 4.10 -6.20
C LEU A 2 -21.73 4.62 -5.19
N LEU A 3 -20.49 4.16 -5.31
CA LEU A 3 -19.38 4.54 -4.41
C LEU A 3 -18.90 6.00 -4.60
N LEU A 4 -19.13 6.58 -5.78
CA LEU A 4 -18.81 7.99 -6.07
C LEU A 4 -19.84 8.92 -5.41
N VAL A 5 -21.11 8.52 -5.43
CA VAL A 5 -22.22 9.23 -4.77
C VAL A 5 -22.05 9.23 -3.24
N LEU A 6 -21.64 8.11 -2.65
CA LEU A 6 -21.38 8.01 -1.21
C LEU A 6 -20.17 8.83 -0.74
N LYS A 7 -19.17 9.08 -1.60
CA LYS A 7 -18.04 9.97 -1.29
C LYS A 7 -18.46 11.44 -1.35
N LEU A 8 -19.22 11.83 -2.36
CA LEU A 8 -19.80 13.19 -2.48
C LEU A 8 -20.70 13.55 -1.31
N MET A 9 -21.53 12.60 -0.86
CA MET A 9 -22.41 12.81 0.31
C MET A 9 -21.62 12.94 1.63
N ARG A 10 -20.46 12.28 1.74
CA ARG A 10 -19.57 12.43 2.91
C ARG A 10 -18.89 13.80 2.92
N ASP A 11 -18.42 14.25 1.76
CA ASP A 11 -17.63 15.49 1.65
C ASP A 11 -18.50 16.76 1.83
N HIS A 12 -19.83 16.67 1.68
CA HIS A 12 -20.78 17.78 1.88
C HIS A 12 -21.44 17.82 3.27
N MET A 13 -20.99 17.01 4.24
CA MET A 13 -21.67 16.91 5.54
C MET A 13 -21.24 18.04 6.52
N PRO A 14 -22.17 18.88 7.02
CA PRO A 14 -21.83 19.92 7.99
C PRO A 14 -21.51 19.34 9.38
N PRO A 15 -20.74 20.08 10.22
CA PRO A 15 -20.25 19.62 11.52
C PRO A 15 -21.38 19.26 12.49
N VAL A 16 -21.13 18.26 13.34
CA VAL A 16 -22.09 17.65 14.29
C VAL A 16 -22.43 18.60 15.43
N HIS A 17 -23.71 18.95 15.58
CA HIS A 17 -24.25 19.71 16.71
C HIS A 17 -24.82 18.76 17.77
N PRO A 18 -24.77 19.09 19.07
CA PRO A 18 -25.18 18.18 20.15
C PRO A 18 -26.68 17.83 20.16
N GLU A 19 -27.54 18.60 19.49
CA GLU A 19 -29.00 18.40 19.46
C GLU A 19 -29.52 17.68 18.19
N MET A 20 -28.98 16.50 17.86
CA MET A 20 -29.44 15.73 16.69
C MET A 20 -30.28 14.50 17.06
N PRO A 21 -31.38 14.23 16.32
CA PRO A 21 -32.17 13.03 16.51
C PRO A 21 -31.35 11.75 16.22
N PRO A 22 -31.59 10.66 16.96
CA PRO A 22 -30.77 9.44 16.90
C PRO A 22 -30.74 8.79 15.51
N GLY A 23 -31.82 8.91 14.73
CA GLY A 23 -31.88 8.37 13.36
C GLY A 23 -30.91 9.05 12.38
N VAL A 24 -30.68 10.37 12.54
CA VAL A 24 -29.72 11.11 11.70
C VAL A 24 -28.28 10.79 12.09
N ARG A 25 -28.03 10.49 13.37
CA ARG A 25 -26.71 10.01 13.83
C ARG A 25 -26.39 8.63 13.26
N LEU A 26 -27.38 7.75 13.22
CA LEU A 26 -27.24 6.41 12.65
C LEU A 26 -26.98 6.46 11.14
N SER A 27 -27.76 7.24 10.38
CA SER A 27 -27.57 7.36 8.94
C SER A 27 -26.20 7.96 8.58
N ARG A 28 -25.74 8.97 9.32
CA ARG A 28 -24.38 9.52 9.19
C ARG A 28 -23.30 8.50 9.52
N GLY A 29 -23.49 7.72 10.59
CA GLY A 29 -22.58 6.63 10.98
C GLY A 29 -22.48 5.54 9.91
N LEU A 30 -23.61 5.16 9.30
CA LEU A 30 -23.65 4.18 8.21
C LEU A 30 -22.97 4.70 6.94
N VAL A 31 -23.19 5.97 6.56
CA VAL A 31 -22.46 6.59 5.44
C VAL A 31 -20.96 6.67 5.75
N TRP A 32 -20.58 6.96 7.00
CA TRP A 32 -19.20 6.98 7.45
C TRP A 32 -18.55 5.57 7.50
N ALA A 33 -19.30 4.53 7.82
CA ALA A 33 -18.83 3.16 7.75
C ALA A 33 -18.68 2.70 6.28
N ALA A 34 -19.69 2.96 5.45
CA ALA A 34 -19.77 2.46 4.09
C ALA A 34 -18.65 2.99 3.17
N THR A 35 -18.31 4.28 3.22
CA THR A 35 -17.21 4.80 2.37
C THR A 35 -15.82 4.36 2.88
N THR A 36 -15.67 4.06 4.17
CA THR A 36 -14.40 3.56 4.74
C THR A 36 -14.23 2.06 4.42
N ALA A 37 -15.32 1.30 4.46
CA ALA A 37 -15.36 -0.13 4.12
C ALA A 37 -15.41 -0.42 2.61
N ARG A 38 -15.31 0.60 1.74
CA ARG A 38 -15.46 0.46 0.28
C ARG A 38 -14.61 -0.67 -0.31
N ASN A 39 -13.35 -0.78 0.10
CA ASN A 39 -12.44 -1.79 -0.43
C ASN A 39 -12.86 -3.20 0.02
N ALA A 40 -13.32 -3.33 1.26
CA ALA A 40 -13.85 -4.60 1.77
C ALA A 40 -15.13 -5.01 1.05
N LEU A 41 -16.07 -4.08 0.83
CA LEU A 41 -17.33 -4.37 0.14
C LEU A 41 -17.13 -4.87 -1.30
N VAL A 42 -16.15 -4.30 -2.01
CA VAL A 42 -15.80 -4.73 -3.37
C VAL A 42 -15.23 -6.16 -3.35
N VAL A 43 -14.32 -6.46 -2.41
CA VAL A 43 -13.72 -7.80 -2.28
C VAL A 43 -14.77 -8.84 -1.87
N SER A 44 -15.65 -8.54 -0.91
CA SER A 44 -16.72 -9.44 -0.49
C SER A 44 -17.71 -9.74 -1.62
N PHE A 45 -18.08 -8.71 -2.41
CA PHE A 45 -18.96 -8.91 -3.57
C PHE A 45 -18.29 -9.77 -4.65
N ALA A 46 -17.02 -9.51 -4.95
CA ALA A 46 -16.25 -10.32 -5.90
C ALA A 46 -16.14 -11.78 -5.45
N ALA A 47 -15.94 -12.03 -4.15
CA ALA A 47 -15.89 -13.37 -3.59
C ALA A 47 -17.24 -14.11 -3.70
N LEU A 48 -18.37 -13.43 -3.45
CA LEU A 48 -19.70 -14.02 -3.61
C LEU A 48 -20.02 -14.38 -5.07
N VAL A 49 -19.60 -13.52 -6.01
CA VAL A 49 -19.76 -13.78 -7.46
C VAL A 49 -18.86 -14.93 -7.91
N ALA A 50 -17.63 -15.01 -7.40
CA ALA A 50 -16.75 -16.15 -7.67
C ALA A 50 -17.35 -17.46 -7.15
N TYR A 51 -17.89 -17.47 -5.92
CA TYR A 51 -18.56 -18.63 -5.32
C TYR A 51 -19.80 -19.08 -6.11
N SER A 52 -20.62 -18.16 -6.61
CA SER A 52 -21.80 -18.53 -7.40
C SER A 52 -21.44 -19.15 -8.76
N PHE A 53 -20.33 -18.73 -9.37
CA PHE A 53 -19.81 -19.35 -10.59
C PHE A 53 -19.19 -20.72 -10.34
N GLU A 54 -18.53 -20.92 -9.19
CA GLU A 54 -17.99 -22.21 -8.79
C GLU A 54 -19.12 -23.24 -8.57
N VAL A 55 -20.23 -22.84 -7.93
CA VAL A 55 -21.42 -23.69 -7.73
C VAL A 55 -22.13 -24.04 -9.05
N THR A 56 -22.00 -23.21 -10.10
CA THR A 56 -22.56 -23.49 -11.44
C THR A 56 -21.60 -24.25 -12.36
N GLY A 57 -20.41 -24.61 -11.89
CA GLY A 57 -19.44 -25.45 -12.63
C GLY A 57 -18.65 -24.70 -13.70
N TYR A 58 -18.73 -23.37 -13.76
CA TYR A 58 -17.94 -22.54 -14.65
C TYR A 58 -16.71 -22.01 -13.91
N GLN A 59 -15.50 -22.27 -14.42
CA GLN A 59 -14.24 -21.78 -13.83
C GLN A 59 -13.57 -20.68 -14.70
N PRO A 60 -14.15 -19.46 -14.81
CA PRO A 60 -13.56 -18.38 -15.59
C PRO A 60 -12.45 -17.61 -14.84
N PHE A 61 -12.29 -17.84 -13.53
CA PHE A 61 -11.34 -17.11 -12.68
C PHE A 61 -10.31 -18.05 -12.06
N ILE A 62 -9.05 -17.60 -12.07
CA ILE A 62 -7.97 -18.24 -11.32
C ILE A 62 -8.17 -17.83 -9.87
N LEU A 63 -8.67 -18.74 -9.04
CA LEU A 63 -8.77 -18.52 -7.59
C LEU A 63 -7.36 -18.41 -7.02
N THR A 64 -7.16 -17.47 -6.10
CA THR A 64 -5.96 -17.45 -5.26
C THR A 64 -5.87 -18.81 -4.57
N GLY A 65 -4.73 -19.50 -4.70
CA GLY A 65 -4.54 -20.80 -4.05
C GLY A 65 -4.67 -20.72 -2.53
N GLU A 66 -4.73 -21.87 -1.88
CA GLU A 66 -4.80 -21.99 -0.42
C GLU A 66 -3.76 -21.09 0.26
N THR A 67 -4.24 -20.12 1.04
CA THR A 67 -3.37 -19.26 1.84
C THR A 67 -2.83 -20.08 3.01
N ALA A 68 -1.50 -20.18 3.12
CA ALA A 68 -0.86 -20.89 4.22
C ALA A 68 -1.41 -20.39 5.58
N GLU A 69 -2.01 -21.30 6.35
CA GLU A 69 -2.56 -20.99 7.65
C GLU A 69 -1.44 -20.84 8.68
N GLY A 70 -1.42 -19.72 9.40
CA GLY A 70 -0.50 -19.48 10.51
C GLY A 70 0.47 -18.32 10.30
N LEU A 71 1.28 -18.06 11.33
CA LEU A 71 2.32 -17.05 11.29
C LEU A 71 3.45 -17.52 10.36
N PRO A 72 3.99 -16.67 9.47
CA PRO A 72 5.18 -17.02 8.69
C PRO A 72 6.31 -17.41 9.66
N PRO A 73 7.06 -18.48 9.36
CA PRO A 73 8.16 -18.88 10.23
C PRO A 73 9.22 -17.78 10.27
N VAL A 74 9.67 -17.42 11.47
CA VAL A 74 10.75 -16.47 11.65
C VAL A 74 12.03 -17.08 11.07
N ARG A 75 12.53 -16.54 9.96
CA ARG A 75 13.74 -16.99 9.27
C ARG A 75 14.58 -15.78 8.91
N ILE A 76 15.88 -15.89 9.15
CA ILE A 76 16.85 -14.87 8.73
C ILE A 76 16.97 -14.95 7.19
N PRO A 77 17.01 -13.81 6.49
CA PRO A 77 17.16 -13.80 5.04
C PRO A 77 18.44 -14.55 4.61
N PRO A 78 18.35 -15.48 3.64
CA PRO A 78 19.52 -16.19 3.14
C PRO A 78 20.41 -15.25 2.33
N PHE A 79 21.71 -15.26 2.60
CA PHE A 79 22.70 -14.46 1.86
C PHE A 79 23.27 -15.17 0.61
N SER A 80 22.79 -16.39 0.30
CA SER A 80 23.13 -17.16 -0.89
C SER A 80 22.03 -18.19 -1.22
N VAL A 81 21.78 -18.44 -2.51
CA VAL A 81 20.77 -19.41 -2.99
C VAL A 81 21.43 -20.28 -4.06
N THR A 82 21.53 -21.58 -3.79
CA THR A 82 21.98 -22.57 -4.75
C THR A 82 20.80 -22.99 -5.63
N THR A 83 20.77 -22.51 -6.87
CA THR A 83 19.77 -22.91 -7.88
C THR A 83 20.31 -24.06 -8.72
N ALA A 84 19.45 -24.78 -9.45
CA ALA A 84 19.84 -25.83 -10.41
C ALA A 84 20.85 -25.35 -11.48
N ASN A 85 20.95 -24.04 -11.71
CA ASN A 85 21.87 -23.40 -12.66
C ASN A 85 23.12 -22.77 -12.01
N GLY A 86 23.39 -23.06 -10.73
CA GLY A 86 24.53 -22.53 -9.98
C GLY A 86 24.13 -21.70 -8.75
N THR A 87 25.15 -21.23 -8.03
CA THR A 87 24.99 -20.40 -6.83
C THR A 87 24.72 -18.95 -7.24
N ILE A 88 23.52 -18.45 -7.00
CA ILE A 88 23.19 -17.05 -7.25
C ILE A 88 23.78 -16.23 -6.11
N SER A 89 24.56 -15.21 -6.46
CA SER A 89 25.19 -14.30 -5.51
C SER A 89 24.20 -13.27 -4.95
N PHE A 90 24.48 -12.72 -3.77
CA PHE A 90 23.64 -11.68 -3.15
C PHE A 90 23.37 -10.50 -4.11
N THR A 91 24.37 -10.11 -4.91
CA THR A 91 24.26 -9.02 -5.89
C THR A 91 23.22 -9.30 -6.97
N GLU A 92 23.17 -10.54 -7.48
CA GLU A 92 22.20 -10.95 -8.50
C GLU A 92 20.77 -11.07 -7.93
N MET A 93 20.63 -11.48 -6.66
CA MET A 93 19.33 -11.50 -5.99
C MET A 93 18.76 -10.10 -5.80
N VAL A 94 19.61 -9.16 -5.38
CA VAL A 94 19.24 -7.76 -5.20
C VAL A 94 18.81 -7.16 -6.54
N GLN A 95 19.50 -7.47 -7.63
CA GLN A 95 19.16 -7.00 -8.98
C GLN A 95 17.78 -7.50 -9.45
N GLY A 96 17.48 -8.79 -9.25
CA GLY A 96 16.19 -9.37 -9.65
C GLY A 96 15.00 -8.86 -8.82
N CYS A 97 15.18 -8.71 -7.51
CA CYS A 97 14.14 -8.23 -6.59
C CYS A 97 13.80 -6.74 -6.84
N PHE A 98 14.81 -5.96 -7.22
CA PHE A 98 14.66 -4.53 -7.50
C PHE A 98 13.68 -4.23 -8.65
N CYS A 99 13.79 -4.97 -9.74
CA CYS A 99 12.96 -4.77 -10.93
C CYS A 99 11.50 -5.18 -10.69
N PHE A 100 11.28 -6.25 -9.93
CA PHE A 100 9.93 -6.75 -9.62
C PHE A 100 9.18 -5.87 -8.60
N GLY A 101 9.89 -5.40 -7.56
CA GLY A 101 9.32 -4.54 -6.52
C GLY A 101 8.88 -3.16 -7.03
N LEU A 102 9.64 -2.55 -7.94
CA LEU A 102 9.30 -1.25 -8.52
C LEU A 102 8.07 -1.36 -9.46
N GLN A 103 7.99 -2.45 -10.24
CA GLN A 103 6.89 -2.70 -11.16
C GLN A 103 5.55 -2.99 -10.45
N LEU A 104 5.59 -3.70 -9.32
CA LEU A 104 4.39 -4.00 -8.53
C LEU A 104 3.85 -2.73 -7.83
N ARG A 105 4.75 -1.88 -7.32
CA ARG A 105 4.40 -0.64 -6.63
C ARG A 105 3.84 0.43 -7.58
N MET A 106 4.36 0.53 -8.81
CA MET A 106 3.79 1.40 -9.86
C MET A 106 2.38 0.98 -10.27
N ASN A 107 2.10 -0.32 -10.37
CA ASN A 107 0.75 -0.83 -10.65
C ASN A 107 -0.22 -0.57 -9.47
N LEU A 108 0.22 -0.76 -8.22
CA LEU A 108 -0.63 -0.53 -7.04
C LEU A 108 -0.90 0.96 -6.77
N LEU A 109 0.11 1.83 -6.93
CA LEU A 109 -0.04 3.29 -6.81
C LEU A 109 -1.00 3.84 -7.89
N CYS A 110 -0.90 3.34 -9.12
CA CYS A 110 -1.84 3.69 -10.19
C CYS A 110 -3.29 3.28 -9.83
N SER A 111 -3.47 2.12 -9.19
CA SER A 111 -4.78 1.63 -8.75
C SER A 111 -5.34 2.35 -7.50
N SER A 112 -4.49 2.86 -6.60
CA SER A 112 -4.90 3.52 -5.34
C SER A 112 -5.16 5.04 -5.49
N GLN A 113 -4.66 5.65 -6.57
CA GLN A 113 -4.77 7.09 -6.88
C GLN A 113 -6.19 7.61 -7.18
N HIS A 114 -7.22 6.77 -7.08
CA HIS A 114 -8.61 7.17 -7.26
C HIS A 114 -9.25 7.79 -6.00
N LEU A 115 -8.53 7.83 -4.85
CA LEU A 115 -9.10 8.20 -3.55
C LEU A 115 -8.48 9.39 -2.78
N ALA A 116 -7.32 9.93 -3.20
CA ALA A 116 -6.60 11.01 -2.50
C ALA A 116 -6.96 12.44 -3.01
N PRO A 117 -6.90 13.49 -2.15
CA PRO A 117 -7.16 14.88 -2.54
C PRO A 117 -6.12 15.42 -3.55
N LEU A 118 -6.60 16.29 -4.46
CA LEU A 118 -5.93 16.70 -5.70
C LEU A 118 -4.58 17.45 -5.55
N GLN A 119 -4.30 18.04 -4.39
CA GLN A 119 -3.11 18.91 -4.19
C GLN A 119 -1.83 18.10 -3.91
N THR A 120 -1.89 17.07 -3.05
CA THR A 120 -0.77 16.16 -2.74
C THR A 120 -0.48 15.21 -3.90
N ARG A 121 -1.50 14.92 -4.72
CA ARG A 121 -1.42 14.06 -5.91
C ARG A 121 -0.38 14.55 -6.91
N ARG A 122 -0.21 15.87 -7.06
CA ARG A 122 0.61 16.46 -8.15
C ARG A 122 2.11 16.40 -7.88
N HIS A 123 2.55 16.53 -6.63
CA HIS A 123 3.97 16.46 -6.27
C HIS A 123 4.48 15.02 -6.16
N ILE A 124 3.70 14.11 -5.55
CA ILE A 124 4.10 12.71 -5.40
C ILE A 124 4.16 12.01 -6.77
N LEU A 125 3.19 12.26 -7.66
CA LEU A 125 3.19 11.71 -9.01
C LEU A 125 4.36 12.18 -9.88
N GLN A 126 4.80 13.44 -9.72
CA GLN A 126 5.93 13.99 -10.47
C GLN A 126 7.26 13.38 -10.00
N LEU A 127 7.42 13.10 -8.69
CA LEU A 127 8.61 12.43 -8.18
C LEU A 127 8.69 10.95 -8.62
N THR A 128 7.57 10.21 -8.55
CA THR A 128 7.54 8.78 -8.94
C THR A 128 7.73 8.56 -10.43
N SER A 129 7.17 9.43 -11.28
CA SER A 129 7.28 9.31 -12.74
C SER A 129 8.66 9.71 -13.27
N THR A 130 9.35 10.66 -12.63
CA THR A 130 10.67 11.13 -13.09
C THR A 130 11.81 10.21 -12.61
N CYS A 131 11.68 9.62 -11.41
CA CYS A 131 12.67 8.66 -10.89
C CYS A 131 12.64 7.30 -11.59
N SER A 132 11.47 6.86 -12.09
CA SER A 132 11.36 5.58 -12.80
C SER A 132 12.16 5.54 -14.11
N CYS A 133 12.36 6.68 -14.78
CA CYS A 133 13.18 6.77 -15.99
C CYS A 133 14.69 6.83 -15.69
N TYR A 134 15.09 7.36 -14.52
CA TYR A 134 16.50 7.50 -14.14
C TYR A 134 17.11 6.23 -13.53
N LEU A 135 16.32 5.32 -12.97
CA LEU A 135 16.82 4.07 -12.38
C LEU A 135 16.97 2.90 -13.36
N TRP A 136 16.57 3.09 -14.62
CA TRP A 136 16.73 2.08 -15.66
C TRP A 136 18.08 2.22 -16.41
N GLY A 137 18.93 3.16 -15.96
CA GLY A 137 20.28 3.38 -16.48
C GLY A 137 21.36 2.80 -15.56
N GLY A 138 21.81 1.59 -15.86
CA GLY A 138 23.22 1.20 -15.72
C GLY A 138 23.77 0.71 -14.37
N ASP A 139 23.43 1.29 -13.22
CA ASP A 139 24.24 1.06 -12.00
C ASP A 139 23.46 0.55 -10.78
N MET A 140 23.74 -0.70 -10.37
CA MET A 140 23.12 -1.40 -9.23
C MET A 140 23.24 -0.67 -7.89
N GLY A 141 24.20 0.24 -7.75
CA GLY A 141 24.41 0.99 -6.51
C GLY A 141 23.35 2.06 -6.24
N ALA A 142 22.79 2.67 -7.28
CA ALA A 142 21.81 3.74 -7.12
C ALA A 142 20.46 3.20 -6.62
N GLY A 143 20.01 2.06 -7.14
CA GLY A 143 18.71 1.47 -6.76
C GLY A 143 18.62 1.12 -5.28
N LEU A 144 19.68 0.54 -4.72
CA LEU A 144 19.72 0.11 -3.32
C LEU A 144 19.55 1.27 -2.34
N ALA A 145 20.12 2.44 -2.66
CA ALA A 145 19.99 3.65 -1.85
C ALA A 145 18.69 4.42 -2.15
N VAL A 146 18.23 4.42 -3.39
CA VAL A 146 17.09 5.24 -3.82
C VAL A 146 15.75 4.70 -3.32
N VAL A 147 15.54 3.38 -3.24
CA VAL A 147 14.23 2.83 -2.81
C VAL A 147 13.90 3.16 -1.35
N PRO A 148 14.79 2.92 -0.37
CA PRO A 148 14.56 3.34 1.01
C PRO A 148 14.45 4.85 1.15
N LEU A 149 15.25 5.62 0.39
CA LEU A 149 15.20 7.08 0.41
C LEU A 149 13.86 7.61 -0.13
N MET A 150 13.37 7.07 -1.25
CA MET A 150 12.07 7.44 -1.81
C MET A 150 10.93 7.04 -0.87
N GLY A 151 10.97 5.84 -0.29
CA GLY A 151 9.97 5.41 0.71
C GLY A 151 9.98 6.28 1.97
N LEU A 152 11.15 6.73 2.41
CA LEU A 152 11.29 7.66 3.53
C LEU A 152 10.71 9.04 3.19
N LEU A 153 11.02 9.57 2.01
CA LEU A 153 10.51 10.87 1.57
C LEU A 153 8.98 10.86 1.44
N GLU A 154 8.41 9.76 0.93
CA GLU A 154 6.95 9.57 0.86
C GLU A 154 6.32 9.54 2.25
N SER A 155 6.87 8.75 3.17
CA SER A 155 6.40 8.69 4.57
C SER A 155 6.45 10.05 5.27
N ILE A 156 7.58 10.77 5.16
CA ILE A 156 7.73 12.10 5.78
C ILE A 156 6.76 13.11 5.16
N ALA A 157 6.51 13.04 3.84
CA ALA A 157 5.56 13.92 3.18
C ALA A 157 4.13 13.71 3.68
N VAL A 158 3.72 12.45 3.86
CA VAL A 158 2.42 12.09 4.45
C VAL A 158 2.35 12.54 5.90
N ALA A 159 3.38 12.22 6.70
CA ALA A 159 3.44 12.56 8.11
C ALA A 159 3.33 14.08 8.31
N LYS A 160 4.09 14.88 7.54
CA LYS A 160 4.02 16.35 7.58
C LYS A 160 2.64 16.89 7.18
N ALA A 161 1.96 16.26 6.23
CA ALA A 161 0.61 16.66 5.85
C ALA A 161 -0.38 16.51 7.01
N PHE A 162 -0.26 15.45 7.81
CA PHE A 162 -1.08 15.25 9.01
C PHE A 162 -0.66 16.14 10.20
N ALA A 163 0.65 16.40 10.35
CA ALA A 163 1.17 17.34 11.34
C ALA A 163 0.70 18.77 11.13
N SER A 164 0.64 19.21 9.87
CA SER A 164 0.12 20.54 9.54
C SER A 164 -1.36 20.70 9.90
N GLN A 165 -2.15 19.62 9.91
CA GLN A 165 -3.57 19.66 10.24
C GLN A 165 -3.81 19.63 11.76
N ASN A 166 -2.97 18.92 12.52
CA ASN A 166 -3.15 18.69 13.94
C ASN A 166 -2.14 19.44 14.83
N ASN A 167 -1.35 20.35 14.27
CA ASN A 167 -0.35 21.17 14.97
C ASN A 167 0.62 20.37 15.87
N TYR A 168 1.09 19.21 15.41
CA TYR A 168 2.16 18.46 16.09
C TYR A 168 3.48 18.55 15.33
N ARG A 169 4.61 18.46 16.04
CA ARG A 169 5.96 18.46 15.45
C ARG A 169 6.40 17.04 15.16
N ILE A 170 6.97 16.81 13.98
CA ILE A 170 7.52 15.51 13.57
C ILE A 170 9.02 15.60 13.54
N ASP A 171 9.67 14.62 14.16
CA ASP A 171 11.12 14.44 14.12
C ASP A 171 11.48 13.40 13.06
N ALA A 172 12.20 13.82 12.02
CA ALA A 172 12.61 12.95 10.92
C ALA A 172 13.54 11.81 11.37
N ASN A 173 14.31 12.00 12.44
CA ASN A 173 15.21 10.96 12.95
C ASN A 173 14.42 9.82 13.58
N GLN A 174 13.32 10.14 14.29
CA GLN A 174 12.44 9.13 14.88
C GLN A 174 11.70 8.32 13.81
N GLU A 175 11.20 8.99 12.77
CA GLU A 175 10.57 8.34 11.62
C GLU A 175 11.55 7.44 10.85
N LEU A 176 12.79 7.90 10.65
CA LEU A 176 13.85 7.12 9.99
C LEU A 176 14.18 5.85 10.77
N LEU A 177 14.36 5.97 12.09
CA LEU A 177 14.63 4.83 12.96
C LEU A 177 13.45 3.86 13.00
N ALA A 178 12.21 4.36 13.06
CA ALA A 178 11.02 3.54 13.06
C ALA A 178 10.88 2.70 11.77
N ILE A 179 11.05 3.32 10.60
CA ILE A 179 10.98 2.63 9.31
C ILE A 179 12.14 1.63 9.15
N GLY A 180 13.36 2.03 9.55
CA GLY A 180 14.53 1.16 9.52
C GLY A 180 14.36 -0.08 10.39
N LEU A 181 13.92 0.10 11.64
CA LEU A 181 13.65 -1.01 12.56
C LEU A 181 12.52 -1.91 12.07
N THR A 182 11.45 -1.33 11.52
CA THR A 182 10.31 -2.10 10.98
C THR A 182 10.75 -2.99 9.82
N ASN A 183 11.60 -2.49 8.93
CA ASN A 183 12.10 -3.26 7.79
C ASN A 183 13.11 -4.35 8.21
N ILE A 184 13.95 -4.07 9.22
CA ILE A 184 14.84 -5.09 9.79
C ILE A 184 14.03 -6.21 10.44
N LEU A 185 13.04 -5.88 11.28
CA LEU A 185 12.19 -6.86 11.94
C LEU A 185 11.30 -7.61 10.94
N GLY A 186 10.79 -6.92 9.93
CA GLY A 186 9.99 -7.50 8.84
C GLY A 186 10.77 -8.51 8.00
N SER A 187 12.08 -8.29 7.81
CA SER A 187 12.94 -9.24 7.09
C SER A 187 12.99 -10.62 7.75
N LEU A 188 12.82 -10.68 9.08
CA LEU A 188 12.81 -11.93 9.84
C LEU A 188 11.53 -12.75 9.60
N VAL A 189 10.45 -12.14 9.16
CA VAL A 189 9.18 -12.82 8.84
C VAL A 189 8.95 -12.92 7.33
N SER A 190 10.01 -12.78 6.52
CA SER A 190 9.95 -12.76 5.06
C SER A 190 8.98 -11.69 4.50
N SER A 191 8.84 -10.57 5.20
CA SER A 191 7.98 -9.46 4.77
C SER A 191 8.64 -8.68 3.63
N TYR A 192 7.80 -8.17 2.73
CA TYR A 192 8.21 -7.10 1.81
C TYR A 192 8.56 -5.83 2.58
N PRO A 193 9.48 -5.00 2.05
CA PRO A 193 9.85 -3.74 2.68
C PRO A 193 8.63 -2.82 2.79
N VAL A 194 8.44 -2.27 3.98
CA VAL A 194 7.38 -1.32 4.30
C VAL A 194 7.84 0.10 3.92
N THR A 195 6.97 0.82 3.24
CA THR A 195 7.11 2.24 2.87
C THR A 195 5.85 2.99 3.26
N GLY A 196 5.98 4.29 3.57
CA GLY A 196 4.83 5.17 3.84
C GLY A 196 4.10 5.65 2.60
#